data_AF-A0A2N1U650-F1
#
_entry.id   AF-A0A2N1U650-F1
#
_cell.length_a   1.000
_cell.length_b   1.000
_cell.length_c   1.000
_cell.angle_alpha   90.00
_cell.angle_beta   90.00
_cell.angle_gamma   90.00
#
_symmetry.space_group_name_H-M   'P 1'
#
loop_
_entity.id
_entity.type
_entity.pdbx_description
1 polymer ?
#
loop_
_entity_poly.entity_id
_entity_poly.type
_entity_poly.pdbx_seq_one_letter_code
_entity_poly.pdbx_strand_id
1 'polypeptide(L)'
;MKDIEQIVRPLEDKLLAAMAEVQKIKKLINGYYEVMGEPIKYPDVGQESVQGAAPRPDEYYGKPLATVITEVLQKRKQANLGSATLDELFSELISGGFKFAGKNDGIQKRGLAISMSKNPKFHGLDNGTWGLRAWYNVKDKQTKDEPEENIDATIEETKD
;
A
#
# COMPACT_ATOMS: atom_id res chain seq x y z
N MET A 1 -15.51 -11.63 -38.73
CA MET A 1 -14.94 -10.48 -37.99
C MET A 1 -13.71 -11.00 -37.25
N LYS A 2 -12.56 -10.32 -37.33
CA LYS A 2 -11.43 -10.69 -36.47
C LYS A 2 -11.82 -10.34 -35.04
N ASP A 3 -11.68 -11.30 -34.14
CA ASP A 3 -11.98 -11.13 -32.73
C ASP A 3 -11.04 -10.08 -32.11
N ILE A 4 -11.54 -9.25 -31.19
CA ILE A 4 -10.76 -8.15 -30.60
C ILE A 4 -9.50 -8.70 -29.93
N GLU A 5 -9.62 -9.86 -29.27
CA GLU A 5 -8.51 -10.56 -28.65
C GLU A 5 -7.39 -10.91 -29.65
N GLN A 6 -7.73 -11.28 -30.89
CA GLN A 6 -6.73 -11.61 -31.92
C GLN A 6 -5.96 -10.38 -32.42
N ILE A 7 -6.55 -9.18 -32.30
CA ILE A 7 -5.92 -7.91 -32.68
C ILE A 7 -5.03 -7.39 -31.54
N VAL A 8 -5.47 -7.57 -30.29
CA VAL A 8 -4.79 -7.07 -29.10
C VAL A 8 -3.56 -7.91 -28.72
N ARG A 9 -3.62 -9.24 -28.91
CA ARG A 9 -2.51 -10.15 -28.56
C ARG A 9 -1.11 -9.71 -29.05
N PRO A 10 -0.88 -9.35 -30.33
CA PRO A 10 0.45 -8.88 -30.76
C PRO A 10 0.85 -7.53 -30.16
N LEU A 11 -0.09 -6.71 -29.70
CA LEU A 11 0.20 -5.47 -28.98
C LEU A 11 0.61 -5.75 -27.53
N GLU A 12 -0.01 -6.74 -26.89
CA GLU A 12 0.39 -7.22 -25.56
C GLU A 12 1.79 -7.84 -25.57
N ASP A 13 2.12 -8.64 -26.59
CA ASP A 13 3.47 -9.21 -26.76
C ASP A 13 4.52 -8.10 -26.91
N LYS A 14 4.21 -7.05 -27.69
CA LYS A 14 5.09 -5.87 -27.84
C LYS A 14 5.21 -5.08 -26.54
N LEU A 15 4.12 -4.93 -25.80
CA LEU A 15 4.12 -4.26 -24.51
C LEU A 15 5.02 -5.00 -23.52
N LEU A 16 4.91 -6.34 -23.46
CA LEU A 16 5.72 -7.18 -22.59
C LEU A 16 7.22 -7.09 -22.96
N ALA A 17 7.54 -7.15 -24.25
CA ALA A 17 8.91 -6.97 -24.72
C ALA A 17 9.47 -5.58 -24.36
N ALA A 18 8.67 -4.52 -24.55
CA ALA A 18 9.07 -3.15 -24.21
C ALA A 18 9.29 -2.99 -22.69
N MET A 19 8.41 -3.57 -21.86
CA MET A 19 8.57 -3.55 -20.40
C MET A 19 9.85 -4.26 -19.95
N ALA A 20 10.18 -5.41 -20.55
CA ALA A 20 11.43 -6.12 -20.26
C ALA A 20 12.67 -5.29 -20.64
N GLU A 21 12.63 -4.61 -21.78
CA GLU A 21 13.72 -3.73 -22.23
C GLU A 21 13.89 -2.52 -21.29
N VAL A 22 12.78 -1.91 -20.85
CA VAL A 22 12.82 -0.83 -19.85
C VAL A 22 13.45 -1.32 -18.54
N GLN A 23 13.09 -2.51 -18.06
CA GLN A 23 13.72 -3.08 -16.86
C GLN A 23 15.22 -3.27 -17.06
N LYS A 24 15.65 -3.81 -18.21
CA LYS A 24 17.06 -4.01 -18.53
C LYS A 24 17.83 -2.68 -18.52
N ILE A 25 17.29 -1.64 -19.14
CA ILE A 25 17.90 -0.29 -19.16
C ILE A 25 18.00 0.27 -17.74
N LYS A 26 16.94 0.16 -16.93
CA LYS A 26 16.95 0.61 -15.53
C LYS A 26 18.02 -0.10 -14.70
N LYS A 27 18.21 -1.43 -14.87
CA LYS A 27 19.31 -2.18 -14.22
C LYS A 27 20.68 -1.62 -14.59
N LEU A 28 20.90 -1.35 -15.88
CA LEU A 28 22.15 -0.76 -16.36
C LEU A 28 22.38 0.61 -15.73
N ILE A 29 21.36 1.47 -15.69
CA ILE A 29 21.46 2.79 -15.06
C ILE A 29 21.83 2.65 -13.57
N ASN A 30 21.20 1.75 -12.83
CA ASN A 30 21.56 1.52 -11.43
C ASN A 30 23.02 1.07 -11.27
N GLY A 31 23.51 0.18 -12.13
CA GLY A 31 24.91 -0.24 -12.13
C GLY A 31 25.87 0.93 -12.35
N TYR A 32 25.53 1.89 -13.22
CA TYR A 32 26.33 3.10 -13.39
C TYR A 32 26.33 3.98 -12.13
N TYR A 33 25.18 4.16 -11.46
CA TYR A 33 25.11 4.92 -10.21
C TYR A 33 25.96 4.26 -9.11
N GLU A 34 25.91 2.93 -9.00
CA GLU A 34 26.68 2.15 -8.04
C GLU A 34 28.20 2.29 -8.26
N VAL A 35 28.66 2.20 -9.51
CA VAL A 35 30.09 2.42 -9.86
C VAL A 35 30.55 3.84 -9.50
N MET A 36 29.65 4.82 -9.60
CA MET A 36 29.94 6.21 -9.25
C MET A 36 29.82 6.51 -7.75
N GLY A 37 29.45 5.51 -6.93
CA GLY A 37 29.21 5.69 -5.49
C GLY A 37 27.97 6.52 -5.18
N GLU A 38 27.08 6.68 -6.15
CA GLU A 38 25.84 7.46 -6.03
C GLU A 38 24.67 6.54 -5.64
N PRO A 39 23.64 7.07 -4.94
CA PRO A 39 22.44 6.31 -4.63
C PRO A 39 21.73 5.80 -5.89
N ILE A 40 21.34 4.52 -5.92
CA ILE A 40 20.67 3.92 -7.08
C ILE A 40 19.40 4.68 -7.47
N LYS A 41 19.24 4.95 -8.77
CA LYS A 41 18.16 5.79 -9.30
C LYS A 41 16.81 5.07 -9.39
N TYR A 42 16.82 3.77 -9.69
CA TYR A 42 15.64 2.92 -9.92
C TYR A 42 15.60 1.74 -8.95
N PRO A 43 15.29 1.93 -7.66
CA PRO A 43 15.25 0.84 -6.68
C PRO A 43 14.16 -0.20 -6.97
N ASP A 44 13.19 0.14 -7.84
CA ASP A 44 12.12 -0.74 -8.32
C ASP A 44 12.62 -1.91 -9.17
N VAL A 45 13.88 -1.89 -9.65
CA VAL A 45 14.40 -2.88 -10.58
C VAL A 45 15.47 -3.74 -9.91
N GLY A 46 15.01 -4.83 -9.27
CA GLY A 46 15.87 -5.75 -8.51
C GLY A 46 15.18 -6.31 -7.28
N GLN A 47 14.18 -5.59 -6.76
CA GLN A 47 13.12 -6.26 -6.01
C GLN A 47 12.32 -7.04 -7.05
N GLU A 48 12.32 -8.37 -6.96
CA GLU A 48 11.19 -9.13 -7.48
C GLU A 48 9.97 -8.51 -6.80
N SER A 49 9.30 -7.59 -7.49
CA SER A 49 7.96 -7.18 -7.11
C SER A 49 7.19 -8.48 -7.17
N VAL A 50 6.99 -9.11 -6.01
CA VAL A 50 6.15 -10.28 -5.93
C VAL A 50 4.77 -9.77 -6.30
N GLN A 51 4.45 -9.94 -7.57
CA GLN A 51 3.22 -9.52 -8.19
C GLN A 51 2.11 -10.25 -7.43
N GLY A 52 1.48 -9.58 -6.47
CA GLY A 52 0.34 -10.12 -5.74
C GLY A 52 0.59 -11.36 -4.87
N ALA A 53 1.78 -11.57 -4.28
CA ALA A 53 1.82 -12.51 -3.15
C ALA A 53 1.00 -11.91 -2.00
N ALA A 54 -0.08 -12.61 -1.66
CA ALA A 54 -0.85 -12.33 -0.47
C ALA A 54 0.12 -12.23 0.73
N PRO A 55 -0.11 -11.27 1.65
CA PRO A 55 0.72 -11.14 2.84
C PRO A 55 0.73 -12.46 3.62
N ARG A 56 1.82 -12.70 4.38
CA ARG A 56 1.85 -13.88 5.25
C ARG A 56 0.75 -13.75 6.31
N PRO A 57 0.07 -14.83 6.73
CA PRO A 57 -1.08 -14.75 7.64
C PRO A 57 -0.79 -14.12 9.02
N ASP A 58 0.47 -13.96 9.39
CA ASP A 58 0.96 -13.40 10.65
C ASP A 58 1.70 -12.05 10.47
N GLU A 59 1.79 -11.54 9.24
CA GLU A 59 2.66 -10.43 8.88
C GLU A 59 2.34 -9.11 9.60
N TYR A 60 1.06 -8.91 9.93
CA TYR A 60 0.53 -7.69 10.53
C TYR A 60 0.07 -7.89 11.99
N TYR A 61 0.33 -9.05 12.58
CA TYR A 61 -0.06 -9.34 13.95
C TYR A 61 0.64 -8.39 14.95
N GLY A 62 -0.15 -7.74 15.82
CA GLY A 62 0.35 -6.86 16.89
C GLY A 62 0.92 -5.51 16.43
N LYS A 63 0.93 -5.22 15.13
CA LYS A 63 1.42 -3.95 14.60
C LYS A 63 0.36 -2.84 14.72
N PRO A 64 0.76 -1.56 14.85
CA PRO A 64 -0.19 -0.44 14.80
C PRO A 64 -0.85 -0.29 13.42
N LEU A 65 -2.14 0.07 13.40
CA LEU A 65 -2.94 0.19 12.18
C LEU A 65 -2.30 1.08 11.10
N ALA A 66 -1.86 2.28 11.48
CA ALA A 66 -1.26 3.24 10.54
C ALA A 66 0.06 2.72 9.94
N THR A 67 0.83 1.94 10.71
CA THR A 67 2.06 1.29 10.24
C THR A 67 1.72 0.27 9.16
N VAL A 68 0.77 -0.62 9.45
CA VAL A 68 0.34 -1.68 8.52
C VAL A 68 -0.22 -1.10 7.22
N ILE A 69 -1.10 -0.09 7.29
CA ILE A 69 -1.64 0.56 6.08
C ILE A 69 -0.51 1.20 5.25
N THR A 70 0.50 1.79 5.92
CA THR A 70 1.67 2.35 5.21
C THR A 70 2.43 1.25 4.48
N GLU A 71 2.73 0.13 5.16
CA GLU A 71 3.45 -1.00 4.57
C GLU A 71 2.70 -1.55 3.34
N VAL A 72 1.39 -1.77 3.47
CA VAL A 72 0.51 -2.23 2.38
C VAL A 72 0.57 -1.27 1.19
N LEU A 73 0.35 0.03 1.42
CA LEU A 73 0.38 1.02 0.34
C LEU A 73 1.77 1.12 -0.31
N GLN A 74 2.85 1.04 0.47
CA GLN A 74 4.21 1.03 -0.07
C GLN A 74 4.47 -0.19 -0.96
N LYS A 75 4.08 -1.39 -0.52
CA LYS A 75 4.17 -2.61 -1.32
C LYS A 75 3.35 -2.50 -2.60
N ARG A 76 2.12 -1.99 -2.52
CA ARG A 76 1.27 -1.77 -3.69
C ARG A 76 1.89 -0.79 -4.67
N LYS A 77 2.52 0.29 -4.21
CA LYS A 77 3.25 1.21 -5.08
C LYS A 77 4.48 0.55 -5.72
N GLN A 78 5.24 -0.24 -4.96
CA GLN A 78 6.38 -1.01 -5.50
C GLN A 78 5.92 -2.02 -6.57
N ALA A 79 4.72 -2.58 -6.43
CA ALA A 79 4.08 -3.45 -7.41
C ALA A 79 3.36 -2.70 -8.57
N ASN A 80 3.52 -1.38 -8.68
CA ASN A 80 2.82 -0.53 -9.67
C ASN A 80 1.27 -0.60 -9.63
N LEU A 81 0.67 -1.02 -8.51
CA LEU A 81 -0.78 -1.01 -8.30
C LEU A 81 -1.28 0.36 -7.84
N GLY A 82 -0.45 1.11 -7.11
CA GLY A 82 -0.78 2.46 -6.66
C GLY A 82 -1.79 2.52 -5.50
N SER A 83 -2.79 3.39 -5.60
CA SER A 83 -3.83 3.55 -4.57
C SER A 83 -4.76 2.33 -4.47
N ALA A 84 -5.52 2.26 -3.38
CA ALA A 84 -6.39 1.13 -3.08
C ALA A 84 -7.74 1.59 -2.53
N THR A 85 -8.81 0.88 -2.84
CA THR A 85 -10.11 1.06 -2.18
C THR A 85 -10.04 0.61 -0.72
N LEU A 86 -11.02 1.06 0.07
CA LEU A 86 -11.14 0.65 1.48
C LEU A 86 -11.34 -0.86 1.62
N ASP A 87 -12.07 -1.48 0.69
CA ASP A 87 -12.35 -2.91 0.69
C ASP A 87 -11.09 -3.73 0.37
N GLU A 88 -10.29 -3.28 -0.60
CA GLU A 88 -9.00 -3.91 -0.90
C GLU A 88 -8.05 -3.85 0.30
N LEU A 89 -7.90 -2.67 0.92
CA LEU A 89 -7.06 -2.53 2.11
C LEU A 89 -7.57 -3.40 3.24
N PHE A 90 -8.88 -3.38 3.52
CA PHE A 90 -9.46 -4.21 4.56
C PHE A 90 -9.18 -5.70 4.34
N SER A 91 -9.39 -6.19 3.13
CA SER A 91 -9.11 -7.59 2.76
C SER A 91 -7.64 -7.95 2.95
N GLU A 92 -6.73 -7.09 2.50
CA GLU A 92 -5.28 -7.32 2.60
C GLU A 92 -4.81 -7.32 4.07
N LEU A 93 -5.36 -6.42 4.90
CA LEU A 93 -5.08 -6.38 6.34
C LEU A 93 -5.54 -7.66 7.05
N ILE A 94 -6.76 -8.13 6.77
CA ILE A 94 -7.28 -9.39 7.32
C ILE A 94 -6.44 -10.59 6.86
N SER A 95 -6.11 -10.65 5.56
CA SER A 95 -5.26 -11.70 4.99
C SER A 95 -3.87 -11.76 5.64
N GLY A 96 -3.35 -10.61 6.07
CA GLY A 96 -2.06 -10.52 6.76
C GLY A 96 -2.14 -10.68 8.28
N GLY A 97 -3.30 -11.08 8.82
CA GLY A 97 -3.47 -11.36 10.25
C GLY A 97 -3.70 -10.14 11.14
N PHE A 98 -4.03 -8.99 10.56
CA PHE A 98 -4.35 -7.80 11.36
C PHE A 98 -5.68 -8.00 12.09
N LYS A 99 -5.72 -7.63 13.39
CA LYS A 99 -6.94 -7.71 14.21
C LYS A 99 -7.57 -6.33 14.35
N PHE A 100 -8.75 -6.15 13.77
CA PHE A 100 -9.54 -4.94 13.97
C PHE A 100 -10.34 -5.02 15.28
N ALA A 101 -10.46 -3.87 15.95
CA ALA A 101 -11.43 -3.69 17.02
C ALA A 101 -12.83 -3.48 16.40
N GLY A 102 -13.75 -4.41 16.62
CA GLY A 102 -15.13 -4.29 16.15
C GLY A 102 -15.83 -5.64 16.01
N LYS A 103 -17.15 -5.65 16.24
CA LYS A 103 -17.95 -6.88 16.23
C LYS A 103 -18.30 -7.42 14.84
N ASN A 104 -18.25 -6.56 13.82
CA ASN A 104 -18.54 -6.93 12.43
C ASN A 104 -17.71 -6.10 11.45
N ASP A 105 -17.58 -6.61 10.22
CA ASP A 105 -16.78 -6.01 9.16
C ASP A 105 -17.22 -4.58 8.81
N GLY A 106 -18.52 -4.30 8.87
CA GLY A 106 -19.04 -2.95 8.58
C GLY A 106 -18.53 -1.90 9.56
N ILE A 107 -18.53 -2.21 10.86
CA ILE A 107 -17.97 -1.34 11.91
C ILE A 107 -16.45 -1.22 11.75
N GLN A 108 -15.77 -2.33 11.47
CA GLN A 108 -14.31 -2.35 11.30
C GLN A 108 -13.87 -1.52 10.09
N LYS A 109 -14.53 -1.65 8.94
CA LYS A 109 -14.28 -0.83 7.74
C LYS A 109 -14.53 0.65 8.00
N ARG A 110 -15.60 0.98 8.73
CA ARG A 110 -15.88 2.37 9.12
C ARG A 110 -14.77 2.92 10.04
N GLY A 111 -14.30 2.12 11.00
CA GLY A 111 -13.17 2.45 11.85
C GLY A 111 -11.87 2.67 11.07
N LEU A 112 -11.62 1.82 10.06
CA LEU A 112 -10.50 1.96 9.13
C LEU A 112 -10.57 3.30 8.36
N ALA A 113 -11.72 3.61 7.77
CA ALA A 113 -11.92 4.86 7.03
C ALA A 113 -11.73 6.10 7.91
N ILE A 114 -12.24 6.08 9.14
CA ILE A 114 -12.07 7.17 10.11
C ILE A 114 -10.59 7.34 10.45
N SER A 115 -9.88 6.24 10.74
CA SER A 115 -8.46 6.26 11.09
C SER A 115 -7.62 6.84 9.95
N MET A 116 -7.90 6.44 8.71
CA MET A 116 -7.22 6.96 7.53
C MET A 116 -7.55 8.43 7.27
N SER A 117 -8.79 8.86 7.53
CA SER A 117 -9.20 10.25 7.35
C SER A 117 -8.57 11.21 8.36
N LYS A 118 -8.35 10.75 9.59
CA LYS A 118 -7.75 11.54 10.67
C LYS A 118 -6.23 11.64 10.56
N ASN A 119 -5.58 10.62 10.00
CA ASN A 119 -4.12 10.62 9.87
C ASN A 119 -3.68 11.34 8.59
N PRO A 120 -2.90 12.44 8.68
CA PRO A 120 -2.51 13.27 7.53
C PRO A 120 -1.61 12.54 6.53
N LYS A 121 -0.98 11.43 6.93
CA LYS A 121 -0.11 10.61 6.08
C LYS A 121 -0.87 9.96 4.92
N PHE A 122 -2.16 9.74 5.09
CA PHE A 122 -3.02 9.16 4.05
C PHE A 122 -3.79 10.25 3.31
N HIS A 123 -4.09 9.96 2.05
CA HIS A 123 -4.87 10.84 1.19
C HIS A 123 -5.93 10.03 0.47
N GLY A 124 -7.18 10.41 0.68
CA GLY A 124 -8.31 9.92 -0.11
C GLY A 124 -8.42 10.72 -1.41
N LEU A 125 -8.59 10.01 -2.51
CA LEU A 125 -8.74 10.53 -3.87
C LEU A 125 -10.22 10.61 -4.24
N ASP A 126 -10.55 11.45 -5.22
CA ASP A 126 -11.92 11.65 -5.70
C ASP A 126 -12.54 10.37 -6.31
N ASN A 127 -11.71 9.41 -6.70
CA ASN A 127 -12.13 8.10 -7.20
C ASN A 127 -12.46 7.09 -6.08
N GLY A 128 -12.48 7.50 -4.82
CA GLY A 128 -12.79 6.63 -3.68
C GLY A 128 -11.65 5.70 -3.25
N THR A 129 -10.45 5.88 -3.79
CA THR A 129 -9.25 5.15 -3.38
C THR A 129 -8.39 5.97 -2.42
N TRP A 130 -7.49 5.28 -1.74
CA TRP A 130 -6.58 5.85 -0.77
C TRP A 130 -5.13 5.56 -1.14
N GLY A 131 -4.28 6.54 -0.96
CA GLY A 131 -2.83 6.42 -1.13
C GLY A 131 -2.07 7.14 -0.02
N LEU A 132 -0.74 7.05 -0.07
CA LEU A 132 0.10 7.88 0.79
C LEU A 132 0.13 9.30 0.24
N ARG A 133 -0.05 10.28 1.14
CA ARG A 133 0.00 11.69 0.80
C ARG A 133 1.29 12.07 0.07
N ALA A 134 2.43 11.50 0.49
CA ALA A 134 3.75 11.73 -0.12
C ALA A 134 3.86 11.33 -1.61
N TRP A 135 2.87 10.61 -2.16
CA TRP A 135 2.84 10.30 -3.59
C TRP A 135 2.25 11.43 -4.44
N TYR A 136 1.62 12.41 -3.80
CA TYR A 136 0.86 13.45 -4.46
C TYR A 136 1.40 14.82 -4.04
N ASN A 137 1.41 15.78 -4.97
CA ASN A 137 1.82 17.16 -4.70
C ASN A 137 0.70 17.96 -4.01
N VAL A 138 0.23 17.47 -2.86
CA VAL A 138 -0.84 18.11 -2.08
C VAL A 138 -0.24 18.88 -0.91
N LYS A 139 -0.68 20.12 -0.70
CA LYS A 139 -0.21 20.97 0.42
C LYS A 139 -0.51 20.31 1.76
N ASP A 140 0.44 20.33 2.68
CA ASP A 140 0.31 19.72 4.00
C ASP A 140 -0.92 20.24 4.73
N LYS A 141 -1.71 19.31 5.29
CA LYS A 141 -2.68 19.66 6.32
C LYS A 141 -1.88 19.88 7.59
N GLN A 142 -1.79 21.12 8.06
CA GLN A 142 -1.25 21.44 9.38
C GLN A 142 -2.01 20.59 10.42
N THR A 143 -1.32 19.66 11.06
CA THR A 143 -1.83 18.97 12.23
C THR A 143 -1.83 19.96 13.39
N LYS A 144 -3.01 20.24 13.94
CA LYS A 144 -3.10 20.75 15.32
C LYS A 144 -2.76 19.57 16.22
N ASP A 145 -1.59 19.63 16.86
CA ASP A 145 -1.20 18.69 17.91
C ASP A 145 -2.16 18.89 19.10
N GLU A 146 -3.13 17.99 19.24
CA GLU A 146 -3.85 17.78 20.50
C GLU A 146 -3.30 16.51 21.13
N PRO A 147 -2.94 16.53 22.43
CA PRO A 147 -2.29 15.39 23.08
C PRO A 147 -3.25 14.20 23.18
N GLU A 148 -2.79 13.03 22.74
CA GLU A 148 -3.51 11.76 22.84
C GLU A 148 -3.76 11.42 24.32
N GLU A 149 -5.02 11.51 24.75
CA GLU A 149 -5.47 11.00 26.02
C GLU A 149 -5.41 9.47 25.99
N ASN A 150 -4.43 8.93 26.72
CA ASN A 150 -4.13 7.52 26.84
C ASN A 150 -5.31 6.83 27.56
N ILE A 151 -6.20 6.19 26.80
CA ILE A 151 -7.23 5.31 27.37
C ILE A 151 -6.61 3.98 27.76
N ASP A 152 -5.88 4.02 28.88
CA ASP A 152 -5.56 2.87 29.71
C ASP A 152 -6.85 2.36 30.36
N ALA A 153 -7.53 1.42 29.70
CA ALA A 153 -8.70 0.75 30.25
C ALA A 153 -8.24 -0.50 31.02
N THR A 154 -7.90 -0.24 32.28
CA THR A 154 -7.89 -1.16 33.42
C THR A 154 -8.96 -2.26 33.26
N ILE A 155 -8.51 -3.52 33.16
CA ILE A 155 -9.36 -4.70 33.41
C ILE A 155 -9.31 -4.93 34.92
N GLU A 156 -10.29 -4.41 35.65
CA GLU A 156 -10.56 -4.86 37.01
C GLU A 156 -11.40 -6.13 36.99
N GLU A 157 -10.86 -7.16 37.64
CA GLU A 157 -11.53 -8.40 38.00
C GLU A 157 -12.80 -8.10 38.82
N THR A 158 -13.95 -8.59 38.37
CA THR A 158 -15.07 -8.87 39.28
C THR A 158 -15.24 -10.37 39.38
N LYS A 159 -14.85 -10.89 40.54
CA LYS A 159 -15.05 -12.24 41.04
C LYS A 159 -16.25 -12.18 41.99
N ASP A 160 -17.29 -12.95 41.69
CA ASP A 160 -18.29 -13.44 42.65
C ASP A 160 -18.67 -14.86 42.25
#